data_AF-A0A6B3W290-F1
#
_entry.id   AF-A0A6B3W290-F1
#
_cell.length_a   1.000
_cell.length_b   1.000
_cell.length_c   1.000
_cell.angle_alpha   90.00
_cell.angle_beta   90.00
_cell.angle_gamma   90.00
#
_symmetry.space_group_name_H-M   'P 1'
#
loop_
_entity.id
_entity.type
_entity.pdbx_description
1 polymer ?
#
loop_
_entity_poly.entity_id
_entity_poly.type
_entity_poly.pdbx_seq_one_letter_code
_entity_poly.pdbx_strand_id
1 'polypeptide(L)'
;MKQFFDLNETLSKEVEKIENECELVSEQLKTAFKQSFASFNEKLVIELTRSIKGRQAKKQEIFKEDYESFIEIGLEYNGQYFPNAYIPVWKCKKELFQYIGYLTKYEPIQIKEKMISILNEMLEDRD
;
A
#
# COMPACT_ATOMS: atom_id res chain seq x y z
N MET A 1 7.50 -10.45 -5.59
CA MET A 1 7.50 -10.43 -4.12
C MET A 1 8.43 -11.52 -3.63
N LYS A 2 9.19 -11.27 -2.57
CA LYS A 2 10.09 -12.24 -1.92
C LYS A 2 9.27 -13.13 -0.99
N GLN A 3 9.49 -14.44 -1.05
CA GLN A 3 8.75 -15.44 -0.27
C GLN A 3 9.47 -15.77 1.04
N PHE A 4 8.70 -16.02 2.10
CA PHE A 4 9.19 -16.39 3.42
C PHE A 4 8.38 -17.56 3.98
N PHE A 5 9.08 -18.63 4.37
CA PHE A 5 8.50 -19.81 5.00
C PHE A 5 8.63 -19.80 6.53
N ASP A 6 9.65 -19.13 7.05
CA ASP A 6 9.85 -18.94 8.49
C ASP A 6 9.23 -17.62 8.93
N LEU A 7 8.01 -17.69 9.45
CA LEU A 7 7.25 -16.54 9.93
C LEU A 7 7.57 -16.30 11.41
N ASN A 8 8.60 -15.51 11.66
CA ASN A 8 9.12 -15.23 12.98
C ASN A 8 9.05 -13.72 13.34
N GLU A 9 9.40 -13.38 14.58
CA GLU A 9 9.34 -12.00 15.08
C GLU A 9 10.28 -11.05 14.32
N THR A 10 11.44 -11.54 13.86
CA THR A 10 12.39 -10.74 13.07
C THR A 10 11.75 -10.29 11.76
N LEU A 11 11.11 -11.23 11.05
CA LEU A 11 10.37 -10.92 9.82
C LEU A 11 9.20 -9.96 10.11
N SER A 12 8.48 -10.15 11.22
CA SER A 12 7.40 -9.23 11.61
C SER A 12 7.90 -7.79 11.76
N LYS A 13 9.08 -7.59 12.35
CA LYS A 13 9.71 -6.27 12.50
C LYS A 13 10.18 -5.70 11.17
N GLU A 14 10.69 -6.53 10.27
CA GLU A 14 11.08 -6.13 8.91
C GLU A 14 9.86 -5.63 8.12
N VAL A 15 8.75 -6.38 8.14
CA VAL A 15 7.51 -5.98 7.48
C VAL A 15 6.95 -4.70 8.08
N GLU A 16 6.90 -4.59 9.41
CA GLU A 16 6.42 -3.37 10.08
C GLU A 16 7.27 -2.15 9.71
N LYS A 17 8.59 -2.29 9.61
CA LYS A 17 9.48 -1.21 9.17
C LYS A 17 9.11 -0.73 7.77
N ILE A 18 8.96 -1.66 6.82
CA ILE A 18 8.61 -1.33 5.44
C ILE A 18 7.22 -0.70 5.36
N GLU A 19 6.24 -1.20 6.10
CA GLU A 19 4.91 -0.61 6.18
C GLU A 19 4.98 0.85 6.70
N ASN A 20 5.70 1.11 7.78
CA ASN A 20 5.85 2.46 8.32
C ASN A 20 6.55 3.40 7.32
N GLU A 21 7.56 2.91 6.58
CA GLU A 21 8.22 3.68 5.52
C GLU A 21 7.26 3.98 4.36
N CYS A 22 6.40 3.03 4.00
CA CYS A 22 5.35 3.24 3.00
C CYS A 22 4.29 4.25 3.45
N GLU A 23 3.88 4.23 4.73
CA GLU A 23 2.99 5.24 5.31
C GLU A 23 3.60 6.64 5.22
N LEU A 24 4.88 6.78 5.59
CA LEU A 24 5.60 8.06 5.51
C LEU A 24 5.69 8.58 4.07
N VAL A 25 6.02 7.72 3.11
CA VAL A 25 6.07 8.09 1.68
C VAL A 25 4.68 8.48 1.17
N SER A 26 3.63 7.76 1.59
CA SER A 26 2.25 8.03 1.20
C SER A 26 1.82 9.44 1.63
N GLU A 27 2.07 9.81 2.88
CA GLU A 27 1.74 11.14 3.41
C GLU A 27 2.55 12.26 2.74
N GLN A 28 3.83 12.02 2.46
CA GLN A 28 4.68 12.98 1.74
C GLN A 28 4.13 13.26 0.34
N LEU A 29 3.81 12.22 -0.43
CA LEU A 29 3.31 12.36 -1.80
C LEU A 29 1.89 12.93 -1.82
N LYS A 30 1.02 12.49 -0.91
CA LYS A 30 -0.32 13.06 -0.75
C LYS A 30 -0.25 14.56 -0.53
N THR A 31 0.67 15.02 0.32
CA THR A 31 0.89 16.45 0.56
C THR A 31 1.45 17.17 -0.67
N ALA A 32 2.45 16.58 -1.33
CA ALA A 32 3.11 17.19 -2.49
C ALA A 32 2.17 17.36 -3.70
N PHE A 33 1.26 16.40 -3.93
CA PHE A 33 0.35 16.40 -5.07
C PHE A 33 -1.05 16.94 -4.75
N LYS A 34 -1.34 17.25 -3.48
CA LYS A 34 -2.66 17.71 -3.03
C LYS A 34 -3.23 18.85 -3.89
N GLN A 35 -2.41 19.87 -4.15
CA GLN A 35 -2.87 21.05 -4.87
C GLN A 35 -3.15 20.76 -6.35
N SER A 36 -2.38 19.84 -6.96
CA SER A 36 -2.53 19.45 -8.36
C SER A 36 -3.86 18.75 -8.63
N PHE A 37 -4.35 17.90 -7.72
CA PHE A 37 -5.67 17.28 -7.87
C PHE A 37 -6.81 18.23 -7.43
N ALA A 38 -6.54 19.09 -6.45
CA ALA A 38 -7.53 20.06 -5.98
C ALA A 38 -7.93 21.08 -7.06
N SER A 39 -7.07 21.41 -8.03
CA SER A 39 -7.44 22.26 -9.17
C SER A 39 -8.52 21.65 -10.07
N PHE A 40 -8.71 20.33 -10.01
CA PHE A 40 -9.77 19.61 -10.72
C PHE A 40 -10.98 19.30 -9.82
N ASN A 41 -11.04 19.89 -8.62
CA ASN A 41 -12.03 19.59 -7.57
C ASN A 41 -11.98 18.13 -7.08
N GLU A 42 -10.84 17.45 -7.26
CA GLU A 42 -10.62 16.07 -6.83
C GLU A 42 -9.75 16.04 -5.56
N LYS A 43 -10.03 15.09 -4.66
CA LYS A 43 -9.23 14.86 -3.47
C LYS A 43 -8.39 13.60 -3.65
N LEU A 44 -7.08 13.79 -3.67
CA LEU A 44 -6.12 12.68 -3.70
C LEU A 44 -6.14 11.88 -2.40
N VAL A 45 -6.29 10.56 -2.54
CA VAL A 45 -6.18 9.57 -1.48
C VAL A 45 -4.96 8.71 -1.77
N ILE A 46 -4.07 8.63 -0.79
CA ILE A 46 -2.94 7.69 -0.77
C ILE A 46 -2.86 7.14 0.64
N GLU A 47 -3.09 5.85 0.82
CA GLU A 47 -3.16 5.23 2.16
C GLU A 47 -2.56 3.82 2.16
N LEU A 48 -1.74 3.51 3.17
CA LEU A 48 -1.37 2.13 3.46
C LEU A 48 -2.52 1.48 4.25
N THR A 49 -3.15 0.49 3.64
CA THR A 49 -4.22 -0.29 4.26
C THR A 49 -3.71 -1.65 4.68
N ARG A 50 -4.21 -2.15 5.81
CA ARG A 50 -4.01 -3.51 6.32
C ARG A 50 -5.36 -4.20 6.35
N SER A 51 -5.48 -5.34 5.68
CA SER A 51 -6.75 -6.06 5.51
C SER A 51 -6.59 -7.55 5.81
N ILE A 52 -7.68 -8.17 6.29
CA ILE A 52 -7.88 -9.63 6.28
C ILE A 52 -9.26 -9.89 5.66
N LYS A 53 -9.31 -10.47 4.46
CA LYS A 53 -10.58 -10.69 3.73
C LYS A 53 -11.46 -9.41 3.67
N GLY A 54 -10.85 -8.25 3.44
CA GLY A 54 -11.55 -6.97 3.34
C GLY A 54 -11.93 -6.31 4.67
N ARG A 55 -11.69 -6.95 5.83
CA ARG A 55 -11.81 -6.28 7.14
C ARG A 55 -10.50 -5.61 7.50
N GLN A 56 -10.54 -4.46 8.16
CA GLN A 56 -9.33 -3.82 8.69
C GLN A 56 -8.60 -4.77 9.66
N ALA A 57 -7.32 -4.98 9.41
CA ALA A 57 -6.47 -5.87 10.20
C ALA A 57 -5.62 -5.08 11.20
N LYS A 58 -5.36 -5.68 12.37
CA LYS A 58 -4.41 -5.13 13.34
C LYS A 58 -2.99 -5.59 13.00
N LYS A 59 -1.99 -4.80 13.39
CA LYS A 59 -0.56 -5.14 13.21
C LYS A 59 -0.19 -6.51 13.78
N GLN A 60 -0.79 -6.92 14.91
CA GLN A 60 -0.53 -8.22 15.54
C GLN A 60 -1.06 -9.41 14.72
N GLU A 61 -1.82 -9.16 13.66
CA GLU A 61 -2.41 -10.17 12.79
C GLU A 61 -1.57 -10.45 11.53
N ILE A 62 -0.34 -9.93 11.45
CA ILE A 62 0.54 -9.93 10.26
C ILE A 62 0.78 -11.30 9.60
N PHE A 63 0.69 -12.39 10.39
CA PHE A 63 0.85 -13.77 9.92
C PHE A 63 -0.47 -14.54 9.84
N LYS A 64 -1.62 -13.90 10.07
CA LYS A 64 -2.91 -14.55 9.88
C LYS A 64 -3.17 -14.82 8.40
N GLU A 65 -3.94 -15.88 8.15
CA GLU A 65 -4.45 -16.20 6.81
C GLU A 65 -5.15 -14.98 6.21
N ASP A 66 -4.84 -14.72 4.94
CA ASP A 66 -5.38 -13.62 4.14
C ASP A 66 -5.07 -12.22 4.69
N TYR A 67 -4.10 -12.10 5.61
CA TYR A 67 -3.53 -10.80 5.93
C TYR A 67 -2.85 -10.25 4.67
N GLU A 68 -3.13 -8.99 4.37
CA GLU A 68 -2.42 -8.22 3.37
C GLU A 68 -2.24 -6.78 3.85
N SER A 69 -1.13 -6.17 3.43
CA SER A 69 -0.96 -4.74 3.45
C SER A 69 -0.55 -4.23 2.09
N PHE A 70 -1.09 -3.08 1.73
CA PHE A 70 -0.96 -2.50 0.41
C PHE A 70 -1.16 -1.00 0.47
N ILE A 71 -0.56 -0.30 -0.48
CA ILE A 71 -0.81 1.13 -0.70
C ILE A 71 -1.92 1.23 -1.72
N GLU A 72 -2.99 1.92 -1.35
CA GLU A 72 -4.05 2.30 -2.26
C GLU A 72 -3.88 3.75 -2.69
N ILE A 73 -4.00 4.01 -3.99
CA ILE A 73 -4.00 5.36 -4.57
C ILE A 73 -5.32 5.52 -5.30
N GLY A 74 -6.01 6.61 -5.03
CA GLY A 74 -7.30 6.90 -5.64
C GLY A 74 -7.70 8.36 -5.54
N LEU A 75 -8.84 8.68 -6.12
CA LEU A 75 -9.43 10.00 -6.10
C LEU A 75 -10.81 9.96 -5.48
N GLU A 76 -11.11 10.96 -4.66
CA GLU A 76 -12.44 11.20 -4.13
C GLU A 76 -13.01 12.44 -4.81
N TYR A 77 -14.16 12.29 -5.47
CA TYR A 77 -14.89 13.37 -6.14
C TYR A 77 -16.39 13.18 -5.93
N ASN A 78 -17.09 14.26 -5.54
CA ASN A 78 -18.53 14.24 -5.24
C ASN A 78 -18.94 13.12 -4.24
N GLY A 79 -18.10 12.84 -3.24
CA GLY A 79 -18.34 11.80 -2.23
C GLY A 79 -18.24 10.36 -2.75
N GLN A 80 -17.78 10.18 -4.00
CA GLN A 80 -17.48 8.87 -4.57
C GLN A 80 -15.98 8.66 -4.60
N TYR A 81 -15.56 7.43 -4.29
CA TYR A 81 -14.17 7.02 -4.31
C TYR A 81 -13.87 6.19 -5.57
N PHE A 82 -12.81 6.56 -6.28
CA PHE A 82 -12.34 5.90 -7.48
C PHE A 82 -10.93 5.37 -7.23
N PRO A 83 -10.74 4.05 -7.13
CA PRO A 83 -9.41 3.46 -6.97
C PRO A 83 -8.66 3.55 -8.31
N ASN A 84 -7.42 4.04 -8.27
CA ASN A 84 -6.56 4.18 -9.45
C ASN A 84 -5.43 3.15 -9.43
N ALA A 85 -4.84 2.87 -8.28
CA ALA A 85 -3.76 1.90 -8.18
C ALA A 85 -3.71 1.19 -6.84
N TYR A 86 -3.14 -0.01 -6.89
CA TYR A 86 -2.92 -0.90 -5.75
C TYR A 86 -1.47 -1.41 -5.79
N ILE A 87 -0.70 -1.14 -4.73
CA ILE A 87 0.69 -1.58 -4.61
C ILE A 87 0.81 -2.52 -3.41
N PRO A 88 0.97 -3.84 -3.63
CA PRO A 88 1.07 -4.79 -2.52
C PRO A 88 2.40 -4.64 -1.79
N VAL A 89 2.34 -4.57 -0.46
CA VAL A 89 3.50 -4.47 0.43
C VAL A 89 3.79 -5.81 1.09
N TRP A 90 2.82 -6.38 1.80
CA TRP A 90 2.95 -7.70 2.42
C TRP A 90 1.67 -8.51 2.23
N LYS A 91 1.79 -9.83 2.18
CA LYS A 91 0.65 -10.75 2.26
C LYS A 91 1.04 -12.05 2.94
N CYS A 92 0.14 -12.61 3.72
CA CYS A 92 0.26 -13.93 4.31
C CYS A 92 -0.82 -14.84 3.71
N LYS A 93 -0.40 -15.96 3.13
CA LYS A 93 -1.31 -16.96 2.55
C LYS A 93 -1.11 -18.31 3.22
N LYS A 94 -2.18 -19.09 3.31
CA LYS A 94 -2.09 -20.49 3.69
C LYS A 94 -2.05 -21.35 2.43
N GLU A 95 -0.95 -22.06 2.21
CA GLU A 95 -0.80 -22.97 1.08
C GLU A 95 -0.61 -24.40 1.56
N LEU A 96 -1.50 -25.30 1.11
CA LEU A 96 -1.57 -26.73 1.41
C LEU A 96 -1.68 -27.04 2.92
N PHE A 97 -0.71 -26.67 3.76
CA PHE A 97 -0.75 -26.75 5.23
C PHE A 97 0.18 -25.72 5.95
N GLN A 98 0.84 -24.84 5.22
CA GLN A 98 1.82 -23.89 5.77
C GLN A 98 1.42 -22.44 5.49
N TYR A 99 1.78 -21.54 6.40
CA TYR A 99 1.68 -20.11 6.15
C TYR A 99 2.92 -19.64 5.40
N ILE A 100 2.68 -18.91 4.30
CA ILE A 100 3.73 -18.35 3.45
C ILE A 100 3.54 -16.84 3.40
N GLY A 101 4.60 -16.13 3.75
CA GLY A 101 4.68 -14.68 3.67
C GLY A 101 5.24 -14.24 2.33
N TYR A 102 4.72 -13.13 1.80
CA TYR A 102 5.24 -12.50 0.59
C TYR A 102 5.43 -11.02 0.84
N LEU A 103 6.68 -10.60 0.89
CA LEU A 103 7.05 -9.19 1.00
C LEU A 103 7.31 -8.61 -0.37
N THR A 104 7.02 -7.33 -0.55
CA THR A 104 7.47 -6.59 -1.73
C THR A 104 8.98 -6.77 -1.93
N LYS A 105 9.41 -6.80 -3.19
CA LYS A 105 10.84 -6.82 -3.54
C LYS A 105 11.41 -5.41 -3.71
N TYR A 106 10.53 -4.41 -3.59
CA TYR A 106 10.86 -3.02 -3.82
C TYR A 106 11.27 -2.39 -2.50
N GLU A 107 12.39 -1.69 -2.53
CA GLU A 107 12.79 -0.79 -1.46
C GLU A 107 11.83 0.41 -1.39
N PRO A 108 11.72 1.08 -0.23
CA PRO A 108 10.84 2.25 -0.08
C PRO A 108 11.04 3.33 -1.14
N ILE A 109 12.29 3.55 -1.57
CA ILE A 109 12.61 4.52 -2.63
C ILE A 109 12.00 4.12 -3.98
N GLN A 110 12.02 2.83 -4.31
CA GLN A 110 11.44 2.32 -5.55
C GLN A 110 9.91 2.34 -5.50
N ILE A 111 9.34 2.12 -4.31
CA ILE A 111 7.89 2.30 -4.09
C ILE A 111 7.52 3.76 -4.31
N LYS A 112 8.28 4.71 -3.75
CA LYS A 112 8.07 6.14 -3.96
C LYS A 112 8.14 6.53 -5.43
N GLU A 113 9.16 6.09 -6.16
CA GLU A 113 9.30 6.34 -7.60
C GLU A 113 8.10 5.80 -8.39
N LYS A 114 7.65 4.59 -8.06
CA LYS A 114 6.45 3.99 -8.67
C LYS A 114 5.20 4.81 -8.39
N MET A 115 5.01 5.27 -7.15
CA MET A 115 3.87 6.11 -6.78
C MET A 115 3.90 7.44 -7.52
N ILE A 116 5.07 8.07 -7.68
CA ILE A 116 5.23 9.30 -8.46
C ILE A 116 4.83 9.07 -9.93
N SER A 117 5.26 7.97 -10.55
CA SER A 117 4.85 7.62 -11.92
C SER A 117 3.32 7.55 -12.04
N ILE A 118 2.67 6.82 -11.13
CA ILE A 118 1.20 6.68 -11.11
C ILE A 118 0.52 8.05 -10.95
N LEU A 119 1.01 8.91 -10.05
CA LEU A 119 0.42 10.23 -9.82
C LEU A 119 0.58 11.15 -11.02
N ASN A 120 1.71 11.09 -11.72
CA ASN A 120 1.92 11.85 -12.95
C ASN A 120 1.01 11.34 -14.07
N GLU A 121 0.92 10.01 -14.27
CA GLU A 121 0.00 9.40 -15.24
C GLU A 121 -1.46 9.83 -14.97
N MET A 122 -1.87 9.83 -13.69
CA MET A 122 -3.21 10.30 -13.28
C MET A 122 -3.45 11.79 -13.57
N LEU A 123 -2.42 12.63 -13.52
CA LEU A 123 -2.52 14.05 -13.86
C LEU A 123 -2.51 14.28 -15.38
N GLU A 124 -1.71 13.51 -16.12
CA GLU A 124 -1.68 13.56 -17.59
C GLU A 124 -3.04 13.17 -18.20
N ASP A 125 -3.76 12.23 -17.57
CA ASP A 125 -5.14 11.88 -17.95
C ASP A 125 -6.17 13.01 -17.73
N ARG A 126 -5.77 14.14 -17.12
CA ARG A 126 -6.64 15.31 -16.86
C ARG A 126 -6.40 16.48 -17.83
N ASP A 127 -5.30 16.46 -18.57
CA ASP A 127 -4.96 17.43 -19.62
C ASP A 127 -5.64 17.08 -20.96
#